data_AF-A8UBA6-F1
#
_entry.id   AF-A8UBA6-F1
#
_cell.length_a   1.000
_cell.length_b   1.000
_cell.length_c   1.000
_cell.angle_alpha   90.00
_cell.angle_beta   90.00
_cell.angle_gamma   90.00
#
_symmetry.space_group_name_H-M   'P 1'
#
loop_
_entity.id
_entity.type
_entity.pdbx_description
1 polymer ?
#
loop_
_entity_poly.entity_id
_entity_poly.type
_entity_poly.pdbx_seq_one_letter_code
_entity_poly.pdbx_strand_id
1 'polypeptide(L)' 'MGLIGGLLGNAGNISENEARKKLVGVILETETIDLAFKLVRDLIIFTDKRLIVIDKQGV' A
#
# COMPACT_ATOMS: atom_id res chain seq x y z
N MET A 1 -14.77 -1.36 16.90
CA MET A 1 -14.94 -1.31 15.44
C MET A 1 -14.32 -0.02 14.91
N GLY A 2 -12.99 0.05 14.87
CA GLY A 2 -12.26 1.25 14.40
C GLY A 2 -11.78 1.08 12.96
N LEU A 3 -11.35 2.18 12.33
CA LEU A 3 -10.77 2.19 10.99
C LEU A 3 -9.74 1.06 10.83
N ILE A 4 -8.80 0.96 11.78
CA ILE A 4 -7.76 -0.09 11.81
C ILE A 4 -8.33 -1.52 11.84
N GLY A 5 -9.45 -1.74 12.54
CA GLY A 5 -10.10 -3.06 12.57
C GLY A 5 -10.78 -3.43 11.25
N GLY A 6 -11.35 -2.45 10.54
CA GLY A 6 -11.91 -2.64 9.20
C GLY A 6 -10.83 -2.85 8.13
N LEU A 7 -9.67 -2.21 8.31
CA LEU A 7 -8.49 -2.43 7.47
C LEU A 7 -7.98 -3.85 7.65
N LEU A 8 -7.70 -4.30 8.88
CA LEU A 8 -7.13 -5.64 9.13
C LEU A 8 -8.05 -6.79 8.70
N GLY A 9 -9.37 -6.60 8.70
CA GLY A 9 -10.33 -7.63 8.24
C GLY A 9 -10.40 -7.80 6.71
N ASN A 10 -10.04 -6.77 5.93
CA ASN A 10 -10.08 -6.78 4.46
C ASN A 10 -8.72 -6.51 3.80
N ALA A 11 -7.66 -6.30 4.59
CA ALA A 11 -6.30 -6.07 4.12
C ALA A 11 -5.66 -7.39 3.74
N GLY A 12 -5.43 -7.60 2.44
CA GLY A 12 -4.48 -8.59 1.97
C GLY A 12 -3.07 -8.01 2.00
N ASN A 13 -2.11 -8.73 2.56
CA ASN A 13 -0.69 -8.39 2.36
C ASN A 13 -0.35 -8.59 0.88
N ILE A 14 0.27 -7.59 0.26
CA ILE A 14 0.88 -7.75 -1.06
C ILE A 14 2.40 -7.83 -0.90
N SER A 15 3.05 -8.59 -1.76
CA SER A 15 4.51 -8.66 -1.73
C SER A 15 5.13 -7.31 -2.09
N GLU A 16 6.30 -7.01 -1.52
CA GLU A 16 7.09 -5.82 -1.88
C GLU A 16 7.31 -5.73 -3.40
N ASN A 17 7.62 -6.85 -4.07
CA ASN A 17 7.81 -6.88 -5.52
C ASN A 17 6.55 -6.46 -6.30
N GLU A 18 5.36 -6.87 -5.84
CA GLU A 18 4.11 -6.44 -6.45
C GLU A 18 3.84 -4.96 -6.19
N ALA A 19 4.05 -4.49 -4.96
CA ALA A 19 3.90 -3.10 -4.58
C ALA A 19 4.83 -2.18 -5.41
N ARG A 20 6.10 -2.57 -5.57
CA ARG A 20 7.11 -1.84 -6.34
C ARG A 20 6.75 -1.75 -7.82
N LYS A 21 6.21 -2.83 -8.41
CA LYS A 21 5.70 -2.83 -9.80
C LYS A 21 4.52 -1.89 -9.99
N LYS A 22 3.61 -1.78 -9.01
CA LYS A 22 2.46 -0.87 -9.09
C LYS A 22 2.84 0.59 -8.88
N LEU A 23 3.94 0.86 -8.18
CA LEU A 23 4.42 2.19 -7.85
C LEU A 23 5.61 2.65 -8.72
N VAL A 24 5.85 2.01 -9.87
CA VAL A 24 6.91 2.43 -10.80
C VAL A 24 6.71 3.90 -11.17
N GLY A 25 7.75 4.72 -10.96
CA GLY A 25 7.71 6.16 -11.21
C GLY A 25 7.14 7.02 -10.07
N VAL A 26 6.61 6.42 -9.01
CA VAL A 26 6.13 7.12 -7.80
C VAL A 26 7.11 6.98 -6.63
N ILE A 27 7.73 5.80 -6.48
CA ILE A 27 8.77 5.56 -5.47
C ILE A 27 10.12 5.96 -6.03
N LEU A 28 11.00 6.45 -5.15
CA LEU A 28 12.39 6.70 -5.51
C LEU A 28 13.13 5.37 -5.62
N GLU A 29 14.10 5.26 -6.51
CA GLU A 29 14.90 4.03 -6.66
C GLU A 29 15.59 3.62 -5.34
N THR A 30 15.91 4.60 -4.50
CA THR A 30 16.56 4.46 -3.18
C THR A 30 15.57 4.36 -2.02
N GLU A 31 14.28 4.20 -2.27
CA GLU A 31 13.23 4.01 -1.26
C GLU A 31 12.92 2.51 -1.12
N THR A 32 12.83 2.06 0.14
CA THR A 32 12.58 0.65 0.52
C THR A 32 11.15 0.51 1.01
N ILE A 33 10.46 -0.55 0.60
CA ILE A 33 9.09 -0.82 1.04
C ILE A 33 9.14 -1.77 2.24
N ASP A 34 8.70 -1.31 3.40
CA ASP A 34 8.67 -2.12 4.62
C ASP A 34 7.41 -2.97 4.72
N LEU A 35 6.25 -2.37 4.43
CA LEU A 35 4.94 -3.03 4.50
C LEU A 35 4.05 -2.55 3.37
N ALA A 36 3.27 -3.47 2.79
CA ALA A 36 2.33 -3.16 1.73
C ALA A 36 1.01 -3.92 1.92
N PHE A 37 -0.07 -3.17 2.06
CA PHE A 37 -1.42 -3.66 2.28
C PHE A 37 -2.32 -3.25 1.13
N LYS A 38 -3.16 -4.19 0.70
CA LYS A 38 -4.23 -3.94 -0.26
C LYS A 38 -5.58 -4.05 0.42
N LEU A 39 -6.36 -3.00 0.33
CA LEU A 39 -7.67 -2.85 0.96
C LEU A 39 -8.74 -2.83 -0.13
N VAL A 40 -9.23 -4.03 -0.50
CA VAL A 40 -10.15 -4.21 -1.63
C VAL A 40 -9.55 -3.69 -2.96
N ARG A 41 -9.56 -2.37 -3.18
CA ARG A 41 -9.00 -1.68 -4.35
C ARG A 41 -7.85 -0.73 -4.01
N ASP A 42 -7.81 -0.23 -2.79
CA ASP A 42 -6.85 0.78 -2.35
C ASP A 42 -5.56 0.12 -1.88
N LEU A 43 -4.48 0.91 -1.83
CA LEU A 43 -3.17 0.46 -1.37
C LEU A 43 -2.67 1.36 -0.26
N ILE A 44 -2.14 0.76 0.80
CA ILE A 44 -1.39 1.44 1.85
C ILE A 44 0.00 0.84 1.89
N ILE A 45 1.00 1.67 1.63
CA ILE A 45 2.39 1.26 1.51
C ILE A 45 3.21 2.09 2.48
N PHE A 46 3.91 1.41 3.39
CA PHE A 46 4.87 2.00 4.30
C PHE A 46 6.26 1.82 3.70
N THR A 47 6.99 2.93 3.61
CA THR A 47 8.39 2.93 3.21
C THR A 47 9.25 3.49 4.34
N ASP A 48 10.57 3.38 4.16
CA ASP A 48 11.56 3.98 5.07
C ASP A 48 11.48 5.52 5.14
N LYS A 49 10.74 6.15 4.23
CA LYS A 49 10.65 7.61 4.11
C LYS A 49 9.26 8.18 4.35
N ARG A 50 8.20 7.42 4.05
CA ARG A 50 6.82 7.96 4.06
C ARG A 50 5.76 6.85 4.04
N LEU A 51 4.54 7.28 4.36
CA LEU A 51 3.33 6.53 4.09
C LEU A 51 2.76 6.95 2.73
N ILE A 52 2.53 5.98 1.85
CA ILE A 52 1.87 6.15 0.55
C ILE A 52 0.48 5.53 0.64
N VAL A 53 -0.55 6.35 0.45
CA VAL A 53 -1.93 5.89 0.36
C VAL A 53 -2.42 6.12 -1.05
N ILE A 54 -2.79 5.04 -1.74
CA ILE A 54 -3.36 5.09 -3.08
C ILE A 54 -4.83 4.75 -2.97
N ASP A 55 -5.65 5.77 -3.19
CA ASP A 55 -7.09 5.65 -3.23
C ASP A 55 -7.54 5.52 -4.70
N LYS A 56 -8.16 4.38 -5.05
CA LYS A 56 -8.68 4.15 -6.41
C LYS A 56 -10.13 4.60 -6.49
N GLN A 57 -10.31 5.80 -7.01
CA GLN A 57 -11.62 6.40 -7.24
C GLN A 57 -12.17 6.04 -8.65
N GLY A 58 -13.45 5.67 -8.71
CA GLY A 58 -14.14 5.19 -9.93
C GLY A 58 -14.81 3.81 -9.76
N VAL A 59 -15.55 3.37 -10.78
CA VAL A 59 -16.14 2.01 -10.86
C VAL A 59 -15.11 1.06 -11.45
#